data_AF-A0A915BXB4-F1
#
_entry.id   AF-A0A915BXB4-F1
#
_cell.length_a   1.000
_cell.length_b   1.000
_cell.length_c   1.000
_cell.angle_alpha   90.00
_cell.angle_beta   90.00
_cell.angle_gamma   90.00
#
_symmetry.space_group_name_H-M   'P 1'
#
loop_
_entity.id
_entity.type
_entity.pdbx_description
1 polymer ?
#
loop_
_entity_poly.entity_id
_entity_poly.type
_entity_poly.pdbx_seq_one_letter_code
_entity_poly.pdbx_strand_id
1 'polypeptide(L)'
;SKQMLVIYGGITALVYVETDEFRKDAPFLFAMPIIALALLTSTLSMHRKQKCFTTASFLAVALALYEFRVDRRELGLVCVLASLSHILYLFSFMCHVRRLWTGLAVVLAVYLVFLLHHCFADLFYSIPTLVIALSLYICITAVAVLAAGSIWQYGSKGIDTHQADSLRFIGLMVCLVYSSILILNQFGTRIDKSNYTLNILYYISQGLLFLANERAF
;
A
#
# COMPACT_ATOMS: atom_id res chain seq x y z
N SER A 1 8.20 18.79 -6.23
CA SER A 1 6.81 18.33 -6.00
C SER A 1 5.88 18.45 -7.20
N LYS A 2 5.53 19.65 -7.70
CA LYS A 2 4.53 19.79 -8.80
C LYS A 2 4.89 19.00 -10.08
N GLN A 3 6.15 19.03 -10.51
CA GLN A 3 6.60 18.29 -11.69
C GLN A 3 6.53 16.76 -11.51
N MET A 4 6.87 16.25 -10.33
CA MET A 4 6.84 14.81 -10.04
C MET A 4 5.40 14.26 -10.04
N LEU A 5 4.45 15.03 -9.52
CA LEU A 5 3.03 14.70 -9.59
C LEU A 5 2.47 14.75 -11.01
N VAL A 6 2.94 15.67 -11.84
CA VAL A 6 2.56 15.73 -13.26
C VAL A 6 3.09 14.51 -14.01
N ILE A 7 4.32 14.08 -13.74
CA ILE A 7 4.89 12.87 -14.34
C ILE A 7 4.10 11.64 -13.90
N TYR A 8 3.89 11.45 -12.59
CA TYR A 8 3.14 10.32 -12.05
C TYR A 8 1.68 10.30 -12.54
N GLY A 9 1.01 11.44 -12.49
CA GLY A 9 -0.36 11.61 -12.97
C GLY A 9 -0.48 11.39 -14.47
N GLY A 10 0.49 11.88 -15.27
CA GLY A 10 0.55 11.67 -16.71
C GLY A 10 0.70 10.20 -17.07
N ILE A 11 1.60 9.47 -16.40
CA ILE A 11 1.76 8.03 -16.61
C ILE A 11 0.49 7.28 -16.19
N THR A 12 -0.13 7.64 -15.05
CA THR A 12 -1.37 7.01 -14.59
C THR A 12 -2.53 7.26 -15.56
N ALA A 13 -2.65 8.48 -16.12
CA ALA A 13 -3.63 8.81 -17.13
C ALA A 13 -3.39 8.07 -18.45
N LEU A 14 -2.13 7.93 -18.87
CA LEU A 14 -1.76 7.11 -20.03
C LEU A 14 -2.21 5.66 -19.85
N VAL A 15 -1.94 5.06 -18.68
CA VAL A 15 -2.40 3.70 -18.37
C VAL A 15 -3.92 3.63 -18.45
N TYR A 16 -4.65 4.60 -17.89
CA TYR A 16 -6.11 4.64 -17.96
C TYR A 16 -6.63 4.63 -19.40
N VAL A 17 -6.03 5.45 -20.29
CA VAL A 17 -6.42 5.53 -21.71
C VAL A 17 -6.05 4.25 -22.46
N GLU A 18 -4.81 3.78 -22.34
CA GLU A 18 -4.30 2.61 -23.08
C GLU A 18 -4.98 1.30 -22.67
N THR A 19 -5.41 1.20 -21.41
CA THR A 19 -6.10 0.01 -20.90
C THR A 19 -7.62 0.06 -21.10
N ASP A 20 -8.14 1.02 -21.89
CA ASP A 20 -9.57 1.23 -22.10
C ASP A 20 -10.32 1.30 -20.75
N GLU A 21 -9.96 2.29 -19.93
CA GLU A 21 -10.52 2.51 -18.60
C GLU A 21 -10.22 1.38 -17.59
N PHE A 22 -9.02 0.82 -17.67
CA PHE A 22 -8.58 -0.34 -16.87
C PHE A 22 -9.33 -1.65 -17.16
N ARG A 23 -9.96 -1.76 -18.33
CA ARG A 23 -10.68 -2.97 -18.75
C ARG A 23 -9.77 -4.01 -19.39
N LYS A 24 -8.72 -3.58 -20.09
CA LYS A 24 -7.76 -4.46 -20.75
C LYS A 24 -6.66 -4.85 -19.78
N ASP A 25 -6.41 -6.16 -19.64
CA ASP A 25 -5.31 -6.67 -18.85
C ASP A 25 -3.98 -6.43 -19.59
N ALA A 26 -3.19 -5.48 -19.09
CA ALA A 26 -1.86 -5.15 -19.59
C ALA A 26 -0.87 -5.04 -18.41
N PRO A 27 -0.32 -6.16 -17.92
CA PRO A 27 0.39 -6.25 -16.64
C PRO A 27 1.49 -5.20 -16.47
N PHE A 28 2.28 -4.98 -17.52
CA PHE A 28 3.38 -4.02 -17.50
C PHE A 28 2.89 -2.55 -17.40
N LEU A 29 1.82 -2.20 -18.13
CA LEU A 29 1.25 -0.85 -18.09
C LEU A 29 0.77 -0.52 -16.68
N PHE A 30 0.12 -1.45 -15.98
CA PHE A 30 -0.33 -1.22 -14.60
C PHE A 30 0.81 -0.99 -13.60
N ALA A 31 1.98 -1.59 -13.83
CA ALA A 31 3.16 -1.43 -12.97
C ALA A 31 3.94 -0.12 -13.23
N MET A 32 3.84 0.46 -14.44
CA MET A 32 4.61 1.65 -14.83
C MET A 32 4.50 2.84 -13.87
N PRO A 33 3.30 3.25 -13.38
CA PRO A 33 3.19 4.37 -12.45
C PRO A 33 4.03 4.16 -11.18
N ILE A 34 4.09 2.91 -10.69
CA ILE A 34 4.81 2.57 -9.46
C ILE A 34 6.33 2.51 -9.71
N ILE A 35 6.75 1.98 -10.87
CA ILE A 35 8.15 2.02 -11.29
C ILE A 35 8.61 3.48 -11.40
N ALA A 36 7.77 4.37 -11.95
CA ALA A 36 8.05 5.79 -12.00
C ALA A 36 8.22 6.39 -10.59
N LEU A 37 7.36 6.04 -9.62
CA LEU A 37 7.55 6.47 -8.23
C LEU A 37 8.87 5.98 -7.64
N ALA A 38 9.28 4.74 -7.89
CA ALA A 38 10.58 4.22 -7.45
C ALA A 38 11.76 5.03 -8.03
N LEU A 39 11.73 5.31 -9.34
CA LEU A 39 12.74 6.12 -10.01
C LEU A 39 12.76 7.56 -9.46
N LEU A 40 11.60 8.19 -9.34
CA LEU A 40 11.49 9.53 -8.76
C LEU A 40 12.02 9.57 -7.32
N THR A 41 11.74 8.53 -6.52
CA THR A 41 12.22 8.43 -5.13
C THR A 41 13.74 8.39 -5.06
N SER A 42 14.39 7.72 -6.01
CA SER A 42 15.86 7.65 -6.07
C SER A 42 16.50 9.05 -6.26
N THR A 43 15.80 9.96 -6.93
CA THR A 43 16.23 11.34 -7.20
C THR A 43 15.99 12.33 -6.05
N LEU A 44 15.15 11.98 -5.06
CA LEU A 44 14.82 12.86 -3.94
C LEU A 44 16.01 13.10 -2.99
N SER A 45 16.09 14.27 -2.38
CA SER A 45 17.09 14.59 -1.33
C SER A 45 16.69 14.01 0.03
N MET A 46 16.61 12.69 0.15
CA MET A 46 16.27 11.98 1.39
C MET A 46 17.49 11.31 2.03
N HIS A 47 17.41 11.05 3.34
CA HIS A 47 18.41 10.24 4.03
C HIS A 47 18.56 8.85 3.39
N ARG A 48 19.81 8.40 3.18
CA ARG A 48 20.14 7.23 2.35
C ARG A 48 19.38 5.95 2.74
N LYS A 49 19.22 5.70 4.05
CA LYS A 49 18.49 4.53 4.55
C LYS A 49 17.01 4.56 4.13
N GLN A 50 16.33 5.69 4.32
CA GLN A 50 14.89 5.84 4.05
C GLN A 50 14.62 5.83 2.55
N LYS A 51 15.50 6.47 1.76
CA LYS A 51 15.47 6.40 0.31
C LYS A 51 15.54 4.95 -0.17
N CYS A 52 16.50 4.17 0.36
CA CYS A 52 16.67 2.76 0.00
C CYS A 52 15.39 1.95 0.32
N PHE A 53 14.89 2.04 1.55
CA PHE A 53 13.69 1.34 1.98
C PHE A 53 12.43 1.72 1.17
N THR A 54 12.23 3.01 0.91
CA THR A 54 11.08 3.50 0.12
C THR A 54 11.17 3.04 -1.33
N THR A 55 12.35 3.16 -1.94
CA THR A 55 12.56 2.72 -3.33
C THR A 55 12.36 1.21 -3.46
N ALA A 56 12.93 0.43 -2.55
CA ALA A 56 12.76 -1.02 -2.53
C ALA A 56 11.29 -1.43 -2.29
N SER A 57 10.57 -0.70 -1.45
CA SER A 57 9.14 -0.89 -1.25
C SER A 57 8.33 -0.69 -2.54
N PHE A 58 8.57 0.40 -3.27
CA PHE A 58 7.88 0.65 -4.55
C PHE A 58 8.24 -0.39 -5.63
N LEU A 59 9.50 -0.83 -5.69
CA LEU A 59 9.88 -1.91 -6.62
C LEU A 59 9.22 -3.24 -6.25
N ALA A 60 9.19 -3.60 -4.97
CA ALA A 60 8.56 -4.84 -4.51
C ALA A 60 7.05 -4.85 -4.81
N VAL A 61 6.33 -3.74 -4.62
CA VAL A 61 4.90 -3.68 -4.95
C VAL A 61 4.64 -3.59 -6.46
N ALA A 62 5.55 -2.98 -7.24
CA ALA A 62 5.46 -3.01 -8.71
C ALA A 62 5.56 -4.45 -9.24
N LEU A 63 6.50 -5.25 -8.69
CA LEU A 63 6.61 -6.67 -9.00
C LEU A 63 5.36 -7.45 -8.56
N ALA A 64 4.85 -7.20 -7.34
CA ALA A 64 3.62 -7.82 -6.87
C ALA A 64 2.43 -7.53 -7.81
N LEU A 65 2.29 -6.29 -8.27
CA LEU A 65 1.23 -5.88 -9.19
C LEU A 65 1.38 -6.50 -10.57
N TYR A 66 2.62 -6.60 -11.07
CA TYR A 66 2.91 -7.29 -12.33
C TYR A 66 2.51 -8.77 -12.24
N GLU A 67 2.99 -9.49 -11.23
CA GLU A 67 2.69 -10.92 -11.04
C GLU A 67 1.18 -11.16 -10.86
N PHE A 68 0.50 -10.33 -10.06
CA PHE A 68 -0.95 -10.41 -9.87
C PHE A 68 -1.75 -10.29 -11.17
N ARG A 69 -1.21 -9.56 -12.15
CA ARG A 69 -1.84 -9.34 -13.46
C ARG A 69 -1.43 -10.38 -14.50
N VAL A 70 -0.23 -10.95 -14.41
CA VAL A 70 0.26 -12.01 -15.30
C VAL A 70 -0.36 -13.35 -14.94
N ASP A 71 -0.21 -13.78 -13.69
CA ASP A 71 -0.73 -15.07 -13.23
C ASP A 71 -1.45 -14.93 -11.89
N ARG A 72 -2.79 -14.96 -11.97
CA ARG A 72 -3.66 -14.90 -10.79
C ARG A 72 -3.58 -16.16 -9.92
N ARG A 73 -2.89 -17.22 -10.34
CA ARG A 73 -2.74 -18.46 -9.56
C ARG A 73 -1.67 -18.34 -8.48
N GLU A 74 -0.66 -17.49 -8.67
CA GLU A 74 0.46 -17.29 -7.73
C GLU A 74 0.15 -16.23 -6.66
N LEU A 75 -1.06 -16.26 -6.09
CA LEU A 75 -1.49 -15.32 -5.05
C LEU A 75 -0.59 -15.34 -3.81
N GLY A 76 0.01 -16.49 -3.50
CA GLY A 76 0.96 -16.62 -2.41
C GLY A 76 2.19 -15.71 -2.61
N LEU A 77 2.79 -15.76 -3.81
CA LEU A 77 3.94 -14.93 -4.16
C LEU A 77 3.56 -13.44 -4.15
N VAL A 78 2.40 -13.08 -4.72
CA VAL A 78 1.89 -11.69 -4.69
C VAL A 78 1.75 -11.20 -3.26
N CYS A 79 1.19 -12.00 -2.36
CA CYS A 79 1.04 -11.65 -0.94
C CYS A 79 2.39 -11.45 -0.24
N VAL A 80 3.37 -12.31 -0.54
CA VAL A 80 4.72 -12.19 0.03
C VAL A 80 5.40 -10.91 -0.44
N LEU A 81 5.36 -10.61 -1.74
CA LEU A 81 5.94 -9.38 -2.29
C LEU A 81 5.24 -8.12 -1.76
N ALA A 82 3.91 -8.13 -1.67
CA ALA A 82 3.15 -7.01 -1.12
C ALA A 82 3.42 -6.81 0.38
N SER A 83 3.51 -7.90 1.15
CA SER A 83 3.91 -7.85 2.57
C SER A 83 5.31 -7.29 2.75
N LEU A 84 6.27 -7.77 1.96
CA LEU A 84 7.64 -7.28 1.96
C LEU A 84 7.68 -5.78 1.62
N SER A 85 6.92 -5.33 0.63
CA SER A 85 6.81 -3.91 0.29
C SER A 85 6.34 -3.07 1.49
N HIS A 86 5.29 -3.49 2.19
CA HIS A 86 4.79 -2.74 3.35
C HIS A 86 5.75 -2.78 4.55
N ILE A 87 6.45 -3.89 4.77
CA ILE A 87 7.51 -3.98 5.79
C ILE A 87 8.64 -2.98 5.47
N LEU A 88 9.11 -2.97 4.22
CA LEU A 88 10.14 -2.04 3.76
C LEU A 88 9.67 -0.59 3.93
N TYR A 89 8.44 -0.29 3.55
CA TYR A 89 7.87 1.05 3.74
C TYR A 89 7.78 1.43 5.21
N LEU A 90 7.31 0.53 6.08
CA LEU A 90 7.25 0.74 7.53
C LEU A 90 8.65 1.06 8.09
N PHE A 91 9.68 0.30 7.71
CA PHE A 91 11.05 0.56 8.15
C PHE A 91 11.59 1.93 7.70
N SER A 92 11.05 2.53 6.64
CA SER A 92 11.45 3.87 6.22
C SER A 92 11.12 4.95 7.26
N PHE A 93 10.11 4.75 8.13
CA PHE A 93 9.69 5.76 9.10
C PHE A 93 9.47 5.26 10.53
N MET A 94 9.54 3.95 10.79
CA MET A 94 9.26 3.36 12.11
C MET A 94 10.14 3.94 13.23
N CYS A 95 11.39 4.33 12.94
CA CYS A 95 12.28 4.96 13.92
C CYS A 95 11.74 6.27 14.49
N HIS A 96 10.83 6.95 13.77
CA HIS A 96 10.24 8.22 14.19
C HIS A 96 9.05 8.05 15.15
N VAL A 97 8.53 6.83 15.32
CA VAL A 97 7.41 6.56 16.23
C VAL A 97 7.87 6.80 17.68
N ARG A 98 7.20 7.72 18.36
CA ARG A 98 7.45 8.02 19.79
C ARG A 98 6.57 7.22 20.72
N ARG A 99 5.28 7.20 20.45
CA ARG A 99 4.25 6.56 21.28
C ARG A 99 3.19 5.98 20.37
N LEU A 100 2.69 4.79 20.71
CA LEU A 100 1.59 4.16 19.97
C LEU A 100 0.24 4.75 20.35
N TRP A 101 -0.61 5.01 19.35
CA TRP A 101 -2.00 5.42 19.54
C TRP A 101 -2.85 4.21 19.90
N THR A 102 -2.99 3.95 21.20
CA THR A 102 -3.72 2.79 21.73
C THR A 102 -5.17 2.73 21.24
N GLY A 103 -5.87 3.87 21.17
CA GLY A 103 -7.23 3.94 20.63
C GLY A 103 -7.30 3.43 19.18
N LEU A 104 -6.41 3.92 18.31
CA LEU A 104 -6.32 3.43 16.93
C LEU A 104 -5.92 1.94 16.86
N ALA A 105 -5.03 1.48 17.73
CA ALA A 105 -4.64 0.07 17.79
C ALA A 105 -5.82 -0.85 18.12
N VAL A 106 -6.65 -0.47 19.10
CA VAL A 106 -7.86 -1.23 19.46
C VAL A 106 -8.86 -1.25 18.30
N VAL A 107 -9.11 -0.10 17.66
CA VAL A 107 -10.01 -0.02 16.50
C VAL A 107 -9.53 -0.90 15.36
N LEU A 108 -8.24 -0.85 15.02
CA LEU A 108 -7.66 -1.69 13.98
C LEU A 108 -7.70 -3.17 14.34
N ALA A 109 -7.46 -3.54 15.60
CA ALA A 109 -7.53 -4.93 16.05
C ALA A 109 -8.96 -5.49 15.90
N VAL A 110 -9.97 -4.76 16.36
CA VAL A 110 -11.39 -5.16 16.20
C VAL A 110 -11.76 -5.26 14.72
N TYR A 111 -11.36 -4.27 13.92
CA TYR A 111 -11.58 -4.26 12.47
C TYR A 111 -10.97 -5.50 11.79
N LEU A 112 -9.70 -5.82 12.08
CA LEU A 112 -9.01 -6.96 11.51
C LEU A 112 -9.66 -8.28 11.91
N VAL A 113 -10.04 -8.44 13.19
CA VAL A 113 -10.71 -9.66 13.65
C VAL A 113 -12.02 -9.86 12.88
N PHE A 114 -12.82 -8.80 12.71
CA PHE A 114 -14.06 -8.90 11.95
C PHE A 114 -13.81 -9.25 10.47
N LEU A 115 -12.88 -8.55 9.81
CA LEU A 115 -12.55 -8.79 8.41
C LEU A 115 -12.02 -10.20 8.17
N LEU A 116 -11.06 -10.66 8.98
CA LEU A 116 -10.44 -11.98 8.85
C LEU A 116 -11.45 -13.09 9.14
N HIS A 117 -12.29 -12.92 10.16
CA HIS A 117 -13.33 -13.89 10.46
C HIS A 117 -14.32 -13.99 9.30
N HIS A 118 -14.81 -12.85 8.80
CA HIS A 118 -15.78 -12.83 7.70
C HIS A 118 -15.23 -13.43 6.40
N CYS A 119 -13.95 -13.20 6.07
CA CYS A 119 -13.36 -13.67 4.82
C CYS A 119 -12.79 -15.10 4.90
N PHE A 120 -12.30 -15.53 6.07
CA PHE A 120 -11.44 -16.72 6.15
C PHE A 120 -11.91 -17.81 7.11
N ALA A 121 -12.97 -17.61 7.91
CA ALA A 121 -13.40 -18.60 8.90
C ALA A 121 -13.58 -20.01 8.30
N ASP A 122 -14.26 -20.10 7.16
CA ASP A 122 -14.53 -21.37 6.49
C ASP A 122 -13.37 -21.84 5.59
N LEU A 123 -12.50 -20.92 5.17
CA LEU A 123 -11.40 -21.19 4.23
C LEU A 123 -10.13 -21.67 4.92
N PHE A 124 -9.98 -21.42 6.23
CA PHE A 124 -8.77 -21.73 6.98
C PHE A 124 -8.38 -23.21 6.88
N TYR A 125 -9.36 -24.12 6.93
CA TYR A 125 -9.10 -25.56 6.82
C TYR A 125 -8.78 -26.03 5.40
N SER A 126 -9.24 -25.30 4.38
CA SER A 126 -9.08 -25.70 2.98
C SER A 126 -7.76 -25.21 2.38
N ILE A 127 -7.36 -23.97 2.69
CA ILE A 127 -6.17 -23.31 2.11
C ILE A 127 -5.39 -22.51 3.18
N PRO A 128 -4.89 -23.17 4.23
CA PRO A 128 -4.33 -22.52 5.41
C PRO A 128 -3.14 -21.60 5.10
N THR A 129 -2.27 -22.02 4.18
CA THR A 129 -1.06 -21.26 3.81
C THR A 129 -1.39 -19.90 3.20
N LEU A 130 -2.35 -19.87 2.27
CA LEU A 130 -2.78 -18.63 1.62
C LEU A 130 -3.53 -17.71 2.61
N VAL A 131 -4.39 -18.29 3.45
CA VAL A 131 -5.11 -17.55 4.50
C VAL A 131 -4.14 -16.90 5.47
N ILE A 132 -3.09 -17.62 5.91
CA ILE A 132 -2.05 -17.07 6.78
C ILE A 132 -1.30 -15.94 6.07
N ALA A 133 -0.90 -16.13 4.81
CA ALA A 133 -0.19 -15.12 4.03
C ALA A 133 -1.00 -13.82 3.86
N LEU A 134 -2.29 -13.93 3.52
CA LEU A 134 -3.20 -12.79 3.39
C LEU A 134 -3.47 -12.10 4.74
N SER A 135 -3.62 -12.90 5.81
CA SER A 135 -3.80 -12.38 7.16
C SER A 135 -2.57 -11.58 7.60
N LEU A 136 -1.36 -12.09 7.35
CA LEU A 136 -0.12 -11.38 7.63
C LEU A 136 -0.02 -10.10 6.80
N TYR A 137 -0.33 -10.16 5.51
CA TYR A 137 -0.34 -9.00 4.61
C TYR A 137 -1.21 -7.85 5.14
N ILE A 138 -2.46 -8.12 5.51
CA ILE A 138 -3.37 -7.08 6.00
C ILE A 138 -2.97 -6.60 7.40
N CYS A 139 -2.47 -7.48 8.27
CA CYS A 139 -1.93 -7.12 9.58
C CYS A 139 -0.73 -6.18 9.47
N ILE A 140 0.23 -6.45 8.58
CA ILE A 140 1.38 -5.59 8.33
C ILE A 140 0.92 -4.20 7.86
N THR A 141 -0.06 -4.17 6.95
CA THR A 141 -0.64 -2.92 6.45
C THR A 141 -1.30 -2.12 7.58
N ALA A 142 -2.05 -2.77 8.46
CA ALA A 142 -2.65 -2.15 9.64
C ALA A 142 -1.60 -1.66 10.66
N VAL A 143 -0.51 -2.40 10.87
CA VAL A 143 0.61 -1.95 11.70
C VAL A 143 1.25 -0.70 11.11
N ALA A 144 1.40 -0.62 9.78
CA ALA A 144 1.88 0.59 9.12
C ALA A 144 0.94 1.77 9.33
N VAL A 145 -0.38 1.57 9.20
CA VAL A 145 -1.40 2.58 9.52
C VAL A 145 -1.27 3.05 10.97
N LEU A 146 -1.16 2.12 11.92
CA LEU A 146 -1.02 2.44 13.33
C LEU A 146 0.24 3.27 13.59
N ALA A 147 1.37 2.88 12.99
CA ALA A 147 2.64 3.61 13.13
C ALA A 147 2.53 5.03 12.56
N ALA A 148 1.97 5.20 11.37
CA ALA A 148 1.80 6.52 10.75
C ALA A 148 0.79 7.40 11.50
N GLY A 149 -0.35 6.85 11.91
CA GLY A 149 -1.34 7.56 12.73
C GLY A 149 -0.79 7.95 14.10
N SER A 150 0.09 7.13 14.68
CA SER A 150 0.78 7.44 15.93
C SER A 150 1.73 8.63 15.79
N ILE A 151 2.48 8.72 14.69
CA ILE A 151 3.33 9.88 14.39
C ILE A 151 2.47 11.11 14.16
N TRP A 152 1.39 10.99 13.38
CA TRP A 152 0.49 12.12 13.12
C TRP A 152 -0.16 12.66 14.41
N GLN A 153 -0.56 11.78 15.33
CA GLN A 153 -1.24 12.17 16.57
C GLN A 153 -0.29 12.72 17.66
N TYR A 154 0.91 12.15 17.80
CA TYR A 154 1.83 12.45 18.91
C TYR A 154 3.14 13.14 18.49
N GLY A 155 3.29 13.43 17.20
CA GLY A 155 4.52 13.94 16.62
C GLY A 155 5.59 12.86 16.37
N SER A 156 6.57 13.25 15.59
CA SER A 156 7.79 12.52 15.25
C SER A 156 8.88 12.76 16.28
N LYS A 157 9.80 11.80 16.43
CA LYS A 157 11.07 12.03 17.16
C LYS A 157 12.02 12.99 16.43
N GLY A 158 11.80 13.23 15.13
CA GLY A 158 12.65 14.05 14.26
C GLY A 158 12.06 15.42 13.96
N ILE A 159 12.30 15.92 12.74
CA ILE A 159 11.68 17.15 12.25
C ILE A 159 10.19 16.89 12.05
N ASP A 160 9.35 17.57 12.82
CA ASP A 160 7.89 17.47 12.71
C ASP A 160 7.42 18.19 11.45
N THR A 161 6.99 17.39 10.47
CA THR A 161 6.32 17.87 9.26
C THR A 161 4.91 17.31 9.25
N HIS A 162 4.02 17.94 10.03
CA HIS A 162 2.63 17.48 10.22
C HIS A 162 1.91 17.20 8.89
N GLN A 163 2.22 17.96 7.84
CA GLN A 163 1.69 17.71 6.50
C GLN A 163 2.17 16.38 5.91
N ALA A 164 3.46 16.04 6.00
CA ALA A 164 4.00 14.77 5.52
C ALA A 164 3.42 13.58 6.30
N ASP A 165 3.26 13.73 7.61
CA ASP A 165 2.72 12.69 8.47
C ASP A 165 1.24 12.42 8.20
N SER A 166 0.45 13.48 7.99
CA SER A 166 -0.96 13.34 7.59
C SER A 166 -1.11 12.66 6.22
N LEU A 167 -0.28 13.00 5.23
CA LEU A 167 -0.29 12.36 3.92
C LEU A 167 0.07 10.87 4.02
N ARG A 168 1.05 10.52 4.86
CA ARG A 168 1.44 9.13 5.11
C ARG A 168 0.30 8.34 5.73
N PHE A 169 -0.34 8.91 6.74
CA PHE A 169 -1.46 8.27 7.43
C PHE A 169 -2.65 8.05 6.50
N ILE A 170 -3.06 9.09 5.75
CA ILE A 170 -4.16 8.99 4.78
C ILE A 170 -3.81 8.00 3.68
N GLY A 171 -2.59 8.03 3.13
CA GLY A 171 -2.15 7.09 2.10
C GLY A 171 -2.23 5.64 2.58
N LEU A 172 -1.74 5.35 3.79
CA LEU A 172 -1.82 4.00 4.37
C LEU A 172 -3.25 3.59 4.72
N MET A 173 -4.11 4.52 5.14
CA MET A 173 -5.55 4.25 5.33
C MET A 173 -6.22 3.86 4.00
N VAL A 174 -5.99 4.63 2.93
CA VAL A 174 -6.48 4.29 1.59
C VAL A 174 -5.93 2.94 1.14
N CYS A 175 -4.66 2.64 1.45
CA CYS A 175 -4.05 1.34 1.20
C CYS A 175 -4.79 0.22 1.94
N LEU A 176 -5.08 0.40 3.22
CA LEU A 176 -5.80 -0.59 4.04
C LEU A 176 -7.21 -0.83 3.49
N VAL A 177 -7.92 0.23 3.08
CA VAL A 177 -9.24 0.11 2.43
C VAL A 177 -9.11 -0.67 1.12
N TYR A 178 -8.15 -0.31 0.26
CA TYR A 178 -7.86 -1.05 -0.97
C TYR A 178 -7.62 -2.53 -0.72
N SER A 179 -6.72 -2.87 0.20
CA SER A 179 -6.37 -4.25 0.55
C SER A 179 -7.56 -5.02 1.10
N SER A 180 -8.41 -4.35 1.89
CA SER A 180 -9.61 -4.97 2.46
C SER A 180 -10.67 -5.25 1.41
N ILE A 181 -10.93 -4.31 0.50
CA ILE A 181 -11.84 -4.52 -0.64
C ILE A 181 -11.33 -5.63 -1.54
N LEU A 182 -10.02 -5.69 -1.79
CA LEU A 182 -9.40 -6.76 -2.59
C LEU A 182 -9.64 -8.14 -1.97
N ILE A 183 -9.39 -8.29 -0.66
CA ILE A 183 -9.63 -9.54 0.07
C ILE A 183 -11.12 -9.90 0.07
N LEU A 184 -12.00 -8.94 0.35
CA LEU A 184 -13.46 -9.15 0.34
C LEU A 184 -13.96 -9.61 -1.02
N ASN A 185 -13.51 -8.96 -2.10
CA ASN A 185 -13.92 -9.31 -3.45
C ASN A 185 -13.45 -10.71 -3.87
N GLN A 186 -12.37 -11.20 -3.26
CA GLN A 186 -11.77 -12.49 -3.61
C GLN A 186 -12.30 -13.65 -2.76
N PHE A 187 -12.55 -13.44 -1.46
CA PHE A 187 -12.87 -14.51 -0.50
C PHE A 187 -14.17 -14.28 0.29
N GLY A 188 -14.68 -13.05 0.32
CA GLY A 188 -15.95 -12.72 0.97
C GLY A 188 -17.07 -12.61 -0.06
N THR A 189 -17.60 -11.40 -0.24
CA THR A 189 -18.65 -11.12 -1.21
C THR A 189 -18.07 -10.50 -2.47
N ARG A 190 -18.36 -11.09 -3.64
CA ARG A 190 -17.92 -10.54 -4.93
C ARG A 190 -18.59 -9.19 -5.16
N ILE A 191 -17.77 -8.14 -5.32
CA ILE A 191 -18.23 -6.79 -5.59
C ILE A 191 -18.10 -6.53 -7.08
N ASP A 192 -19.23 -6.53 -7.78
CA ASP A 192 -19.27 -6.25 -9.22
C ASP A 192 -18.67 -4.87 -9.54
N LYS A 193 -17.82 -4.83 -10.57
CA LYS A 193 -17.12 -3.63 -11.07
C LYS A 193 -16.15 -2.96 -10.08
N SER A 194 -15.72 -3.63 -9.01
CA SER A 194 -14.74 -3.10 -8.05
C SER A 194 -13.35 -2.82 -8.63
N ASN A 195 -12.97 -3.43 -9.76
CA ASN A 195 -11.64 -3.31 -10.36
C ASN A 195 -11.21 -1.87 -10.66
N TYR A 196 -12.14 -1.03 -11.15
CA TYR A 196 -11.86 0.38 -11.43
C TYR A 196 -11.55 1.15 -10.14
N THR A 197 -12.42 1.02 -9.15
CA THR A 197 -12.27 1.64 -7.82
C THR A 197 -10.99 1.18 -7.13
N LEU A 198 -10.66 -0.12 -7.22
CA LEU A 198 -9.44 -0.68 -6.66
C LEU A 198 -8.18 -0.06 -7.28
N ASN A 199 -8.12 0.09 -8.60
CA ASN A 199 -6.97 0.71 -9.28
C ASN A 199 -6.80 2.18 -8.88
N ILE A 200 -7.90 2.93 -8.76
CA ILE A 200 -7.85 4.33 -8.31
C ILE A 200 -7.36 4.44 -6.88
N LEU A 201 -7.95 3.68 -5.95
CA LEU A 201 -7.54 3.69 -4.54
C LEU A 201 -6.06 3.31 -4.42
N TYR A 202 -5.62 2.33 -5.19
CA TYR A 202 -4.23 1.91 -5.22
C TYR A 202 -3.28 3.03 -5.67
N TYR A 203 -3.53 3.67 -6.82
CA TYR A 203 -2.67 4.75 -7.31
C TYR A 203 -2.71 5.99 -6.42
N ILE A 204 -3.88 6.35 -5.87
CA ILE A 204 -3.98 7.44 -4.89
C ILE A 204 -3.13 7.13 -3.66
N SER A 205 -3.26 5.92 -3.10
CA SER A 205 -2.45 5.48 -1.97
C SER A 205 -0.95 5.63 -2.25
N GLN A 206 -0.46 5.02 -3.33
CA GLN A 206 0.98 5.04 -3.66
C GLN A 206 1.51 6.46 -3.91
N GLY A 207 0.73 7.30 -4.59
CA GLY A 207 1.06 8.72 -4.78
C GLY A 207 1.15 9.49 -3.47
N LEU A 208 0.23 9.26 -2.52
CA LEU A 208 0.28 9.88 -1.20
C LEU A 208 1.50 9.42 -0.38
N LEU A 209 1.85 8.13 -0.44
CA LEU A 209 3.03 7.59 0.23
C LEU A 209 4.35 8.18 -0.31
N PHE A 210 4.41 8.42 -1.63
CA PHE A 210 5.52 9.13 -2.25
C PHE A 210 5.61 10.58 -1.77
N LEU A 211 4.50 11.32 -1.81
CA LEU A 211 4.45 12.72 -1.38
C LEU A 211 4.80 12.90 0.10
N ALA A 212 4.38 11.97 0.95
CA ALA A 212 4.74 11.97 2.37
C ALA A 212 6.26 11.88 2.56
N ASN A 213 6.94 11.10 1.73
CA ASN A 213 8.39 10.93 1.81
C ASN A 213 9.15 12.08 1.14
N GLU A 214 8.61 12.66 0.07
CA GLU A 214 9.12 13.90 -0.51
C GLU A 214 9.09 15.06 0.51
N ARG A 215 7.98 15.21 1.26
CA ARG A 215 7.78 16.37 2.14
C ARG A 215 8.39 16.22 3.53
N ALA A 216 8.89 15.04 3.86
CA ALA A 216 9.56 14.80 5.14
C ALA A 216 11.02 15.29 5.16
N PHE A 217 11.59 15.67 4.00
CA PHE A 217 12.99 16.08 3.79
C PHE A 217 13.11 17.18 2.75
#